data_AF-D4AZ77-F1
#
_entry.id   AF-D4AZ77-F1
#
_cell.length_a   1.000
_cell.length_b   1.000
_cell.length_c   1.000
_cell.angle_alpha   90.00
_cell.angle_beta   90.00
_cell.angle_gamma   90.00
#
_symmetry.space_group_name_H-M   'P 1'
#
loop_
_entity.id
_entity.type
_entity.pdbx_description
1 polymer ?
#
loop_
_entity_poly.entity_id
_entity_poly.type
_entity_poly.pdbx_seq_one_letter_code
_entity_poly.pdbx_strand_id
1 'polypeptide(L)'
;MVLFSMSLDNLTTKIGETLSVYLGSGIRMPSMSGSDRPLEVQALRHFVGCTVETISTVSIRELMRTKVVQVAFAAAEADHWLKAIKSYREALSHEVSAANIDALLTSCMLMAVNCMCPENFTPKDSWVLTSDPSAMNWIYLQNGLPYLLEVGGPFIPQSIWGPAFVAAEEAHDELLNHCPQGREGMNPKLADFCGITDSTTAETSPYFKPLQVVSTMLEMEKSPSTAGYFSSFLGHLDPRFLELLRVRDTRALIVMAHWMGIMCLISHWEPWVEGRIRSECIAICIYLTPSADARLLELLRFPSIASGFIDSE
;
A
#
# COMPACT_ATOMS: atom_id res chain seq x y z
N MET A 1 -13.61 4.83 -14.31
CA MET A 1 -13.29 5.15 -12.89
C MET A 1 -11.81 4.93 -12.81
N VAL A 2 -11.01 5.99 -12.65
CA VAL A 2 -9.58 5.92 -12.92
C VAL A 2 -8.88 5.02 -11.91
N LEU A 3 -8.16 4.00 -12.39
CA LEU A 3 -7.51 2.97 -11.58
C LEU A 3 -6.00 3.21 -11.63
N PHE A 4 -5.34 3.15 -10.49
CA PHE A 4 -3.91 3.38 -10.40
C PHE A 4 -3.20 2.19 -9.78
N SER A 5 -2.20 1.71 -10.47
CA SER A 5 -1.04 1.09 -9.84
C SER A 5 0.19 1.58 -10.56
N MET A 6 0.94 2.50 -9.93
CA MET A 6 2.34 2.63 -10.28
C MET A 6 3.12 1.75 -9.33
N SER A 7 3.87 0.79 -9.88
CA SER A 7 5.00 0.21 -9.18
C SER A 7 5.89 1.33 -8.65
N LEU A 8 6.51 1.11 -7.48
CA LEU A 8 7.44 2.07 -6.86
C LEU A 8 8.52 2.55 -7.83
N ASP A 9 8.94 1.69 -8.76
CA ASP A 9 9.93 2.01 -9.78
C ASP A 9 9.40 2.99 -10.83
N ASN A 10 8.14 2.83 -11.25
CA ASN A 10 7.49 3.79 -12.13
C ASN A 10 7.30 5.13 -11.41
N LEU A 11 6.93 5.11 -10.13
CA LEU A 11 6.72 6.33 -9.34
C LEU A 11 8.05 7.07 -9.17
N THR A 12 9.12 6.34 -8.87
CA THR A 12 10.49 6.86 -8.76
C THR A 12 10.97 7.44 -10.07
N THR A 13 10.73 6.76 -11.20
CA THR A 13 11.11 7.22 -12.54
C THR A 13 10.39 8.53 -12.88
N LYS A 14 9.07 8.59 -12.65
CA LYS A 14 8.25 9.76 -12.98
C LYS A 14 8.50 10.95 -12.06
N ILE A 15 8.76 10.70 -10.77
CA ILE A 15 9.25 11.72 -9.83
C ILE A 15 10.64 12.21 -10.27
N GLY A 16 11.54 11.31 -10.69
CA GLY A 16 12.87 11.66 -11.21
C GLY A 16 12.81 12.54 -12.46
N GLU A 17 11.95 12.20 -13.41
CA GLU A 17 11.68 13.00 -14.61
C GLU A 17 11.10 14.37 -14.25
N THR A 18 10.11 14.42 -13.36
CA THR A 18 9.46 15.68 -12.92
C THR A 18 10.43 16.58 -12.16
N LEU A 19 11.25 16.02 -11.27
CA LEU A 19 12.30 16.75 -10.57
C LEU A 19 13.37 17.25 -11.54
N SER A 20 13.72 16.48 -12.58
CA SER A 20 14.66 16.91 -13.61
C SER A 20 14.15 18.11 -14.42
N VAL A 21 12.83 18.17 -14.66
CA VAL A 21 12.14 19.29 -15.34
C VAL A 21 12.10 20.54 -14.44
N TYR A 22 11.87 20.39 -13.14
CA TYR A 22 11.85 21.50 -12.18
C TYR A 22 13.24 22.04 -11.80
N LEU A 23 14.27 21.19 -11.78
CA LEU A 23 15.67 21.56 -11.50
C LEU A 23 16.32 22.38 -12.63
N GLY A 24 15.61 22.63 -13.73
CA GLY A 24 15.99 23.60 -14.77
C GLY A 24 16.04 25.06 -14.29
N SER A 25 15.57 25.37 -13.07
CA SER A 25 15.66 26.70 -12.47
C SER A 25 16.33 26.69 -11.08
N GLY A 26 17.63 26.44 -11.09
CA GLY A 26 18.58 27.23 -10.31
C GLY A 26 18.49 27.23 -8.78
N ILE A 27 18.61 26.08 -8.12
CA ILE A 27 19.35 25.98 -6.84
C ILE A 27 20.18 24.69 -6.86
N ARG A 28 21.40 24.75 -7.39
CA ARG A 28 22.44 23.75 -7.08
C ARG A 28 23.16 24.21 -5.82
N MET A 29 22.86 23.58 -4.69
CA MET A 29 23.71 23.68 -3.50
C MET A 29 25.03 22.93 -3.77
N PRO A 30 26.18 23.46 -3.34
CA PRO A 30 27.47 22.85 -3.68
C PRO A 30 27.61 21.50 -2.97
N SER A 31 27.74 20.42 -3.74
CA SER A 31 28.23 19.14 -3.21
C SER A 31 29.76 19.23 -3.08
N MET A 32 30.30 18.79 -1.95
CA MET A 32 31.73 18.50 -1.85
C MET A 32 32.03 17.20 -2.58
N SER A 33 33.12 17.18 -3.35
CA SER A 33 33.49 16.11 -4.26
C SER A 33 33.53 14.75 -3.56
N GLY A 34 32.64 13.84 -3.96
CA GLY A 34 32.72 12.41 -3.63
C GLY A 34 31.53 11.81 -2.87
N SER A 35 30.47 12.54 -2.57
CA SER A 35 29.27 11.98 -1.92
C SER A 35 27.96 12.61 -2.40
N ASP A 36 27.01 11.79 -2.83
CA ASP A 36 25.68 12.15 -3.36
C ASP A 36 24.69 12.71 -2.31
N ARG A 37 25.12 13.03 -1.09
CA ARG A 37 24.21 13.46 0.00
C ARG A 37 24.24 14.98 0.20
N PRO A 38 23.11 15.64 0.56
CA PRO A 38 23.07 17.06 0.88
C PRO A 38 24.06 17.46 1.99
N LEU A 39 24.64 18.66 1.91
CA LEU A 39 25.69 19.15 2.82
C LEU A 39 25.24 19.17 4.28
N GLU A 40 23.97 19.48 4.53
CA GLU A 40 23.35 19.53 5.86
C GLU A 40 23.33 18.15 6.51
N VAL A 41 23.02 17.11 5.71
CA VAL A 41 23.00 15.71 6.16
C VAL A 41 24.43 15.24 6.47
N GLN A 42 25.41 15.66 5.67
CA GLN A 42 26.83 15.36 5.92
C GLN A 42 27.34 16.08 7.16
N ALA A 43 27.02 17.36 7.33
CA ALA A 43 27.41 18.16 8.49
C ALA A 43 26.78 17.61 9.79
N LEU A 44 25.49 17.26 9.75
CA LEU A 44 24.81 16.65 10.90
C LEU A 44 25.41 15.27 11.22
N ARG A 45 25.67 14.43 10.21
CA ARG A 45 26.34 13.13 10.42
C ARG A 45 27.73 13.29 11.02
N HIS A 46 28.50 14.24 10.52
CA HIS A 46 29.85 14.52 11.02
C HIS A 46 29.80 15.03 12.46
N PHE A 47 28.93 15.99 12.75
CA PHE A 47 28.71 16.52 14.10
C PHE A 47 28.28 15.43 15.08
N VAL A 48 27.30 14.60 14.72
CA VAL A 48 26.83 13.49 15.55
C VAL A 48 27.91 12.41 15.70
N GLY A 49 28.64 12.06 14.64
CA GLY A 49 29.74 11.09 14.71
C GLY A 49 30.87 11.56 15.63
N CYS A 50 31.31 12.81 15.47
CA CYS A 50 32.38 13.38 16.30
C CYS A 50 31.96 13.55 17.76
N THR A 51 30.72 13.93 18.04
CA THR A 51 30.22 14.07 19.42
C THR A 51 29.97 12.73 20.10
N VAL A 52 29.65 11.66 19.36
CA VAL A 52 29.52 10.31 19.93
C VAL A 52 30.89 9.75 20.32
N GLU A 53 31.95 10.00 19.53
CA GLU A 53 33.30 9.48 19.84
C GLU A 53 33.95 10.08 21.10
N THR A 54 33.50 11.27 21.54
CA THR A 54 34.02 11.91 22.77
C THR A 54 33.44 11.30 24.05
N ILE A 55 32.41 10.46 23.96
CA ILE A 55 31.77 9.83 25.12
C ILE A 55 32.65 8.71 25.68
N SER A 56 33.24 8.92 26.85
CA SER A 56 34.21 7.99 27.45
C SER A 56 33.63 6.62 27.81
N THR A 57 32.34 6.56 28.15
CA THR A 57 31.66 5.33 28.56
C THR A 57 31.15 4.55 27.35
N VAL A 58 31.71 3.35 27.13
CA VAL A 58 31.42 2.49 25.95
C VAL A 58 29.92 2.19 25.80
N SER A 59 29.20 1.87 26.88
CA SER A 59 27.77 1.55 26.81
C SER A 59 26.90 2.75 26.42
N ILE A 60 27.26 3.97 26.84
CA ILE A 60 26.55 5.21 26.48
C ILE A 60 26.91 5.61 25.05
N ARG A 61 28.18 5.44 24.66
CA ARG A 61 28.62 5.65 23.27
C ARG A 61 27.84 4.77 22.32
N GLU A 62 27.71 3.49 22.62
CA GLU A 62 27.00 2.54 21.77
C GLU A 62 25.49 2.84 21.71
N LEU A 63 24.90 3.22 22.84
CA LEU A 63 23.51 3.70 22.92
C LEU A 63 23.28 4.96 22.09
N MET A 64 24.21 5.92 22.10
CA MET A 64 24.11 7.17 21.33
C MET A 64 24.31 6.93 19.83
N ARG A 65 25.19 5.99 19.47
CA ARG A 65 25.50 5.62 18.08
C ARG A 65 24.32 4.94 17.38
N THR A 66 23.55 4.13 18.12
CA THR A 66 22.41 3.38 17.56
C THR A 66 21.07 4.06 17.88
N LYS A 67 20.77 4.34 19.15
CA LYS A 67 19.41 4.76 19.56
C LYS A 67 19.14 6.25 19.45
N VAL A 68 20.10 7.14 19.74
CA VAL A 68 19.83 8.59 19.68
C VAL A 68 19.74 9.09 18.24
N VAL A 69 20.56 8.54 17.34
CA VAL A 69 20.44 8.79 15.89
C VAL A 69 19.09 8.30 15.37
N GLN A 70 18.69 7.08 15.74
CA GLN A 70 17.37 6.55 15.39
C GLN A 70 16.23 7.41 15.96
N VAL A 71 16.29 7.82 17.23
CA VAL A 71 15.28 8.68 17.85
C VAL A 71 15.23 10.07 17.20
N ALA A 72 16.37 10.65 16.85
CA ALA A 72 16.44 11.94 16.19
C ALA A 72 15.87 11.89 14.76
N PHE A 73 16.18 10.83 14.00
CA PHE A 73 15.60 10.62 12.68
C PHE A 73 14.11 10.27 12.75
N ALA A 74 13.68 9.43 13.71
CA ALA A 74 12.28 9.12 13.93
C ALA A 74 11.47 10.36 14.33
N ALA A 75 12.04 11.26 15.15
CA ALA A 75 11.40 12.52 15.50
C ALA A 75 11.32 13.50 14.31
N ALA A 76 12.38 13.59 13.51
CA ALA A 76 12.38 14.42 12.29
C ALA A 76 11.42 13.87 11.23
N GLU A 77 11.36 12.54 11.07
CA GLU A 77 10.42 11.85 10.22
C GLU A 77 8.97 12.10 10.69
N ALA A 78 8.69 11.91 11.98
CA ALA A 78 7.36 12.19 12.54
C ALA A 78 6.95 13.67 12.35
N ASP A 79 7.86 14.61 12.54
CA ASP A 79 7.63 16.04 12.28
C ASP A 79 7.36 16.32 10.79
N HIS A 80 8.12 15.69 9.89
CA HIS A 80 7.90 15.80 8.45
C HIS A 80 6.54 15.24 8.04
N TRP A 81 6.16 14.06 8.56
CA TRP A 81 4.84 13.46 8.34
C TRP A 81 3.71 14.35 8.83
N LEU A 82 3.85 14.90 10.04
CA LEU A 82 2.84 15.79 10.60
C LEU A 82 2.65 17.04 9.73
N LYS A 83 3.75 17.63 9.25
CA LYS A 83 3.71 18.78 8.33
C LYS A 83 3.08 18.41 6.99
N ALA A 84 3.47 17.28 6.39
CA ALA A 84 2.92 16.82 5.12
C ALA A 84 1.41 16.56 5.22
N ILE A 85 0.95 15.87 6.27
CA ILE A 85 -0.48 15.60 6.51
C ILE A 85 -1.24 16.91 6.74
N LYS A 86 -0.67 17.85 7.50
CA LYS A 86 -1.30 19.16 7.74
C LYS A 86 -1.45 19.94 6.44
N SER A 87 -0.38 20.08 5.66
CA SER A 87 -0.40 20.75 4.36
C SER A 87 -1.37 20.09 3.38
N TYR A 88 -1.41 18.76 3.34
CA TYR A 88 -2.33 18.01 2.50
C TYR A 88 -3.78 18.25 2.91
N ARG A 89 -4.08 18.23 4.22
CA ARG A 89 -5.42 18.55 4.73
C ARG A 89 -5.85 19.99 4.42
N GLU A 90 -4.93 20.95 4.56
CA GLU A 90 -5.17 22.33 4.19
C GLU A 90 -5.45 22.46 2.68
N ALA A 91 -4.66 21.80 1.83
CA ALA A 91 -4.88 21.77 0.39
C ALA A 91 -6.23 21.16 0.01
N LEU A 92 -6.67 20.09 0.67
CA LEU A 92 -7.99 19.47 0.47
C LEU A 92 -9.16 20.35 0.93
N SER A 93 -8.92 21.35 1.77
CA SER A 93 -9.96 22.31 2.18
C SER A 93 -10.24 23.39 1.13
N HIS A 94 -9.40 23.48 0.09
CA HIS A 94 -9.57 24.35 -1.05
C HIS A 94 -10.23 23.62 -2.23
N GLU A 95 -10.83 24.37 -3.14
CA GLU A 95 -11.41 23.82 -4.36
C GLU A 95 -10.34 23.15 -5.23
N VAL A 96 -10.67 21.98 -5.78
CA VAL A 96 -9.79 21.27 -6.71
C VAL A 96 -9.76 22.04 -8.04
N SER A 97 -8.55 22.26 -8.56
CA SER A 97 -8.32 23.03 -9.78
C SER A 97 -7.16 22.46 -10.58
N ALA A 98 -7.02 22.88 -11.84
CA ALA A 98 -5.87 22.55 -12.68
C ALA A 98 -4.53 22.94 -12.03
N ALA A 99 -4.50 23.95 -11.15
CA ALA A 99 -3.28 24.42 -10.52
C ALA A 99 -2.82 23.55 -9.34
N ASN A 100 -3.72 22.81 -8.67
CA ASN A 100 -3.40 22.04 -7.46
C ASN A 100 -3.57 20.52 -7.61
N ILE A 101 -4.24 20.04 -8.67
CA ILE A 101 -4.55 18.62 -8.85
C ILE A 101 -3.29 17.74 -8.86
N ASP A 102 -2.21 18.16 -9.52
CA ASP A 102 -0.95 17.41 -9.55
C ASP A 102 -0.35 17.24 -8.16
N ALA A 103 -0.36 18.31 -7.34
CA ALA A 103 0.16 18.28 -5.98
C ALA A 103 -0.71 17.40 -5.06
N LEU A 104 -2.04 17.46 -5.21
CA LEU A 104 -2.99 16.63 -4.46
C LEU A 104 -2.81 15.15 -4.78
N LEU A 105 -2.77 14.79 -6.06
CA LEU A 105 -2.55 13.42 -6.52
C LEU A 105 -1.20 12.90 -6.05
N THR A 106 -0.13 13.66 -6.26
CA THR A 106 1.23 13.26 -5.87
C THR A 106 1.33 13.03 -4.37
N SER A 107 0.78 13.95 -3.56
CA SER A 107 0.79 13.82 -2.10
C SER A 107 -0.01 12.60 -1.64
N CYS A 108 -1.18 12.35 -2.24
CA CYS A 108 -2.00 11.18 -1.96
C CYS A 108 -1.25 9.87 -2.25
N MET A 109 -0.60 9.77 -3.41
CA MET A 109 0.15 8.59 -3.81
C MET A 109 1.36 8.36 -2.91
N LEU A 110 2.10 9.42 -2.54
CA LEU A 110 3.24 9.30 -1.62
C LEU A 110 2.81 8.87 -0.22
N MET A 111 1.70 9.41 0.30
CA MET A 111 1.12 8.97 1.58
C MET A 111 0.69 7.51 1.53
N ALA A 112 0.04 7.08 0.44
CA ALA A 112 -0.42 5.71 0.24
C ALA A 112 0.74 4.72 0.15
N VAL A 113 1.83 5.08 -0.53
CA VAL A 113 3.05 4.28 -0.61
C VAL A 113 3.71 4.15 0.76
N ASN A 114 3.87 5.26 1.49
CA ASN A 114 4.62 5.23 2.73
C ASN A 114 3.94 4.38 3.82
N CYS A 115 2.60 4.32 3.85
CA CYS A 115 1.92 3.51 4.86
C CYS A 115 2.11 1.99 4.65
N MET A 116 2.60 1.56 3.48
CA MET A 116 2.86 0.14 3.17
C MET A 116 4.15 -0.40 3.77
N CYS A 117 5.07 0.47 4.17
CA CYS A 117 6.36 0.08 4.73
C CYS A 117 6.60 0.67 6.13
N PRO A 118 5.70 0.39 7.10
CA PRO A 118 5.92 0.77 8.50
C PRO A 118 7.21 0.17 9.08
N GLU A 119 7.90 0.92 9.93
CA GLU A 119 9.09 0.42 10.61
C GLU A 119 8.74 -0.69 11.62
N ASN A 120 9.49 -1.80 11.59
CA ASN A 120 9.38 -2.90 12.55
C ASN A 120 7.98 -3.54 12.68
N PHE A 121 7.16 -3.52 11.63
CA PHE A 121 5.81 -4.07 11.67
C PHE A 121 5.80 -5.60 11.75
N THR A 122 5.06 -6.11 12.74
CA THR A 122 4.89 -7.53 12.99
C THR A 122 3.43 -7.93 12.88
N PRO A 123 3.10 -9.23 12.76
CA PRO A 123 1.71 -9.68 12.77
C PRO A 123 0.91 -9.19 13.98
N LYS A 124 1.55 -8.98 15.14
CA LYS A 124 0.89 -8.51 16.37
C LYS A 124 0.35 -7.09 16.26
N ASP A 125 0.88 -6.30 15.33
CA ASP A 125 0.47 -4.91 15.09
C ASP A 125 -0.73 -4.82 14.13
N SER A 126 -1.16 -5.96 13.57
CA SER A 126 -2.27 -6.06 12.63
C SER A 126 -3.62 -5.66 13.25
N TRP A 127 -4.50 -5.08 12.43
CA TRP A 127 -5.86 -4.70 12.83
C TRP A 127 -6.75 -5.89 13.23
N VAL A 128 -6.40 -7.11 12.79
CA VAL A 128 -7.15 -8.31 13.16
C VAL A 128 -6.75 -8.84 14.55
N LEU A 129 -5.55 -8.53 15.04
CA LEU A 129 -5.03 -9.02 16.33
C LEU A 129 -5.01 -7.94 17.43
N THR A 130 -5.14 -6.67 17.09
CA THR A 130 -5.17 -5.55 18.05
C THR A 130 -6.59 -5.06 18.32
N SER A 131 -6.79 -4.28 19.37
CA SER A 131 -8.05 -3.55 19.60
C SER A 131 -7.99 -2.08 19.14
N ASP A 132 -6.89 -1.66 18.52
CA ASP A 132 -6.70 -0.30 18.06
C ASP A 132 -7.56 -0.03 16.81
N PRO A 133 -8.56 0.87 16.88
CA PRO A 133 -9.41 1.18 15.72
C PRO A 133 -8.64 1.85 14.58
N SER A 134 -7.43 2.37 14.84
CA SER A 134 -6.57 3.04 13.85
C SER A 134 -5.71 2.06 13.05
N ALA A 135 -5.55 0.81 13.51
CA ALA A 135 -4.68 -0.18 12.88
C ALA A 135 -5.08 -0.53 11.43
N MET A 136 -6.35 -0.35 11.05
CA MET A 136 -6.84 -0.59 9.68
C MET A 136 -6.76 0.64 8.77
N ASN A 137 -6.32 1.80 9.27
CA ASN A 137 -6.33 3.06 8.50
C ASN A 137 -5.49 3.01 7.24
N TRP A 138 -4.48 2.13 7.19
CA TRP A 138 -3.64 1.95 6.01
C TRP A 138 -4.45 1.46 4.79
N ILE A 139 -5.52 0.68 4.98
CA ILE A 139 -6.42 0.21 3.91
C ILE A 139 -7.30 1.36 3.41
N TYR A 140 -7.85 2.16 4.33
CA TYR A 140 -8.67 3.32 3.97
C TYR A 140 -7.88 4.35 3.18
N LEU A 141 -6.60 4.54 3.53
CA LEU A 141 -5.74 5.49 2.84
C LEU A 141 -5.56 5.14 1.35
N GLN A 142 -5.58 3.85 0.99
CA GLN A 142 -5.51 3.41 -0.40
C GLN A 142 -6.73 3.81 -1.24
N ASN A 143 -7.88 4.01 -0.58
CA ASN A 143 -9.12 4.40 -1.24
C ASN A 143 -9.29 5.93 -1.34
N GLY A 144 -8.27 6.72 -0.95
CA GLY A 144 -8.28 8.18 -1.11
C GLY A 144 -8.06 8.66 -2.55
N LEU A 145 -7.27 7.91 -3.32
CA LEU A 145 -6.92 8.28 -4.70
C LEU A 145 -8.12 8.22 -5.67
N PRO A 146 -8.96 7.17 -5.69
CA PRO A 146 -10.17 7.14 -6.53
C PRO A 146 -11.09 8.34 -6.30
N TYR A 147 -11.27 8.75 -5.04
CA TYR A 147 -12.08 9.92 -4.70
C TYR A 147 -11.49 11.21 -5.28
N LEU A 148 -10.17 11.40 -5.17
CA LEU A 148 -9.50 12.54 -5.79
C LEU A 148 -9.59 12.54 -7.31
N LEU A 149 -9.57 11.36 -7.94
CA LEU A 149 -9.72 11.22 -9.38
C LEU A 149 -11.14 11.55 -9.85
N GLU A 150 -12.15 11.20 -9.05
CA GLU A 150 -13.54 11.58 -9.29
C GLU A 150 -13.72 13.11 -9.19
N VAL A 151 -13.29 13.70 -8.09
CA VAL A 151 -13.42 15.16 -7.86
C VAL A 151 -12.56 15.96 -8.85
N GLY A 152 -11.36 15.48 -9.14
CA GLY A 152 -10.40 16.11 -10.05
C GLY A 152 -10.63 15.84 -11.53
N GLY A 153 -11.64 15.04 -11.88
CA GLY A 153 -11.92 14.52 -13.23
C GLY A 153 -11.72 15.54 -14.37
N PRO A 154 -12.32 16.74 -14.30
CA PRO A 154 -12.17 17.78 -15.34
C PRO A 154 -10.73 18.22 -15.60
N PHE A 155 -9.83 18.03 -14.63
CA PHE A 155 -8.44 18.47 -14.68
C PHE A 155 -7.46 17.31 -14.95
N ILE A 156 -7.88 16.05 -14.83
CA ILE A 156 -7.02 14.88 -15.08
C ILE A 156 -6.39 14.88 -16.49
N PRO A 157 -7.10 15.25 -17.58
CA PRO A 157 -6.48 15.32 -18.90
C PRO A 157 -5.33 16.33 -19.01
N GLN A 158 -5.30 17.33 -18.11
CA GLN A 158 -4.27 18.37 -18.05
C GLN A 158 -3.17 18.05 -17.02
N SER A 159 -3.39 17.04 -16.17
CA SER A 159 -2.47 16.60 -15.13
C SER A 159 -1.27 15.87 -15.74
N ILE A 160 -0.10 16.02 -15.11
CA ILE A 160 1.11 15.23 -15.45
C ILE A 160 0.88 13.71 -15.30
N TRP A 161 -0.10 13.33 -14.49
CA TRP A 161 -0.45 11.93 -14.23
C TRP A 161 -1.50 11.38 -15.19
N GLY A 162 -2.20 12.24 -15.94
CA GLY A 162 -3.27 11.87 -16.86
C GLY A 162 -2.93 10.68 -17.77
N PRO A 163 -1.78 10.68 -18.48
CA PRO A 163 -1.39 9.55 -19.33
C PRO A 163 -1.18 8.23 -18.57
N ALA A 164 -0.66 8.26 -17.34
CA ALA A 164 -0.50 7.04 -16.54
C ALA A 164 -1.85 6.48 -16.08
N PHE A 165 -2.78 7.37 -15.76
CA PHE A 165 -4.13 6.99 -15.36
C PHE A 165 -4.92 6.37 -16.51
N VAL A 166 -4.81 6.91 -17.72
CA VAL A 166 -5.42 6.31 -18.93
C VAL A 166 -4.85 4.92 -19.19
N ALA A 167 -3.51 4.80 -19.21
CA ALA A 167 -2.86 3.51 -19.46
C ALA A 167 -3.22 2.45 -18.40
N ALA A 168 -3.41 2.86 -17.14
CA ALA A 168 -3.79 1.96 -16.07
C ALA A 168 -5.27 1.54 -16.12
N GLU A 169 -6.17 2.41 -16.59
CA GLU A 169 -7.58 2.07 -16.85
C GLU A 169 -7.69 1.08 -18.03
N GLU A 170 -6.99 1.34 -19.14
CA GLU A 170 -6.95 0.45 -20.31
C GLU A 170 -6.42 -0.95 -19.95
N ALA A 171 -5.28 -1.01 -19.24
CA ALA A 171 -4.70 -2.29 -18.81
C ALA A 171 -5.63 -3.10 -17.88
N HIS A 172 -6.51 -2.43 -17.14
CA HIS A 172 -7.45 -3.11 -16.25
C HIS A 172 -8.69 -3.63 -16.98
N ASP A 173 -9.24 -2.83 -17.89
CA ASP A 173 -10.42 -3.23 -18.67
C ASP A 173 -10.14 -4.44 -19.56
N GLU A 174 -8.92 -4.55 -20.09
CA GLU A 174 -8.47 -5.72 -20.85
C GLU A 174 -8.35 -7.00 -20.01
N LEU A 175 -8.12 -6.87 -18.69
CA LEU A 175 -7.84 -8.00 -17.80
C LEU A 175 -9.05 -8.46 -16.99
N LEU A 176 -9.94 -7.55 -16.62
CA LEU A 176 -11.17 -7.93 -15.96
C LEU A 176 -12.19 -8.41 -17.00
N ASN A 177 -12.48 -9.71 -16.94
CA ASN A 177 -13.74 -10.22 -17.46
C ASN A 177 -14.88 -9.56 -16.68
N HIS A 178 -15.40 -8.47 -17.22
CA HIS A 178 -16.51 -7.68 -16.67
C HIS A 178 -17.81 -8.47 -16.76
N CYS A 179 -17.87 -9.61 -16.07
CA CYS A 179 -19.11 -10.34 -15.89
C CYS A 179 -19.94 -9.58 -14.84
N PRO A 180 -21.06 -8.95 -15.24
CA PRO A 180 -21.81 -8.07 -14.34
C PRO A 180 -22.59 -8.85 -13.27
N GLN A 181 -22.74 -10.17 -13.46
CA GLN A 181 -23.56 -11.03 -12.63
C GLN A 181 -23.03 -12.46 -12.64
N GLY A 182 -23.19 -13.14 -11.51
CA GLY A 182 -22.96 -14.58 -11.40
C GLY A 182 -21.53 -14.95 -11.05
N ARG A 183 -21.23 -16.25 -11.09
CA ARG A 183 -19.97 -16.83 -10.60
C ARG A 183 -18.95 -17.15 -11.70
N GLU A 184 -19.23 -16.74 -12.94
CA GLU A 184 -18.35 -17.04 -14.08
C GLU A 184 -16.97 -16.39 -13.89
N GLY A 185 -15.90 -17.16 -14.10
CA GLY A 185 -14.53 -16.73 -13.87
C GLY A 185 -14.14 -16.55 -12.39
N MET A 186 -15.01 -16.94 -11.44
CA MET A 186 -14.69 -16.91 -10.02
C MET A 186 -14.18 -18.27 -9.52
N ASN A 187 -13.26 -18.25 -8.56
CA ASN A 187 -12.82 -19.47 -7.89
C ASN A 187 -14.04 -20.15 -7.21
N PRO A 188 -14.38 -21.40 -7.57
CA PRO A 188 -15.62 -22.02 -7.11
C PRO A 188 -15.75 -22.12 -5.59
N LYS A 189 -14.65 -22.47 -4.90
CA LYS A 189 -14.67 -22.65 -3.44
C LYS A 189 -14.87 -21.33 -2.71
N LEU A 190 -14.21 -20.27 -3.18
CA LEU A 190 -14.38 -18.93 -2.63
C LEU A 190 -15.77 -18.34 -2.94
N ALA A 191 -16.29 -18.56 -4.14
CA ALA A 191 -17.64 -18.16 -4.52
C ALA A 191 -18.69 -18.82 -3.63
N ASP A 192 -18.59 -20.13 -3.43
CA ASP A 192 -19.49 -20.87 -2.53
C ASP A 192 -19.34 -20.40 -1.08
N PHE A 193 -18.14 -19.98 -0.65
CA PHE A 193 -17.88 -19.54 0.73
C PHE A 193 -18.45 -18.13 0.98
N CYS A 194 -18.36 -17.26 -0.01
CA CYS A 194 -18.94 -15.92 0.03
C CYS A 194 -20.45 -15.91 -0.25
N GLY A 195 -21.02 -17.04 -0.67
CA GLY A 195 -22.45 -17.17 -1.01
C GLY A 195 -22.81 -16.53 -2.35
N ILE A 196 -21.88 -16.52 -3.31
CA ILE A 196 -22.10 -16.00 -4.66
C ILE A 196 -22.85 -17.06 -5.49
N THR A 197 -24.01 -16.67 -5.98
CA THR A 197 -24.86 -17.45 -6.89
C THR A 197 -24.86 -16.85 -8.30
N ASP A 198 -25.47 -17.55 -9.25
CA ASP A 198 -25.62 -17.07 -10.64
C ASP A 198 -26.47 -15.79 -10.77
N SER A 199 -27.21 -15.42 -9.72
CA SER A 199 -28.00 -14.18 -9.66
C SER A 199 -27.32 -13.06 -8.87
N THR A 200 -26.14 -13.31 -8.30
CA THR A 200 -25.46 -12.32 -7.46
C THR A 200 -24.80 -11.25 -8.33
N THR A 201 -24.91 -10.00 -7.90
CA THR A 201 -24.29 -8.81 -8.51
C THR A 201 -23.53 -7.99 -7.45
N ALA A 202 -22.80 -6.96 -7.90
CA ALA A 202 -22.12 -6.00 -7.03
C ALA A 202 -23.07 -5.27 -6.06
N GLU A 203 -24.31 -5.02 -6.46
CA GLU A 203 -25.31 -4.35 -5.62
C GLU A 203 -25.77 -5.27 -4.49
N THR A 204 -25.99 -6.55 -4.80
CA THR A 204 -26.54 -7.53 -3.86
C THR A 204 -25.53 -8.08 -2.87
N SER A 205 -24.23 -8.07 -3.20
CA SER A 205 -23.18 -8.66 -2.37
C SER A 205 -21.90 -7.80 -2.35
N PRO A 206 -21.44 -7.36 -1.17
CA PRO A 206 -20.19 -6.60 -1.05
C PRO A 206 -18.94 -7.46 -1.35
N TYR A 207 -19.08 -8.78 -1.40
CA TYR A 207 -17.98 -9.70 -1.74
C TYR A 207 -17.77 -9.84 -3.24
N PHE A 208 -18.78 -9.50 -4.07
CA PHE A 208 -18.81 -9.84 -5.49
C PHE A 208 -17.61 -9.28 -6.25
N LYS A 209 -17.40 -7.97 -6.21
CA LYS A 209 -16.31 -7.33 -6.98
C LYS A 209 -14.91 -7.69 -6.44
N PRO A 210 -14.63 -7.64 -5.12
CA PRO A 210 -13.34 -8.08 -4.59
C PRO A 210 -13.03 -9.54 -4.94
N LEU A 211 -14.01 -10.44 -4.85
CA LEU A 211 -13.80 -11.84 -5.19
C LEU A 211 -13.59 -12.06 -6.69
N GLN A 212 -14.31 -11.35 -7.55
CA GLN A 212 -14.09 -11.38 -9.00
C GLN A 212 -12.64 -11.06 -9.32
N VAL A 213 -12.15 -9.93 -8.79
CA VAL A 213 -10.78 -9.45 -9.02
C VAL A 213 -9.76 -10.46 -8.49
N VAL A 214 -9.92 -10.94 -7.25
CA VAL A 214 -9.01 -11.93 -6.66
C VAL A 214 -9.01 -13.24 -7.46
N SER A 215 -10.16 -13.68 -7.95
CA SER A 215 -10.25 -14.90 -8.75
C SER A 215 -9.49 -14.77 -10.07
N THR A 216 -9.66 -13.65 -10.78
CA THR A 216 -8.87 -13.34 -11.98
C THR A 216 -7.38 -13.31 -11.65
N MET A 217 -6.98 -12.62 -10.58
CA MET A 217 -5.57 -12.54 -10.17
C MET A 217 -4.99 -13.90 -9.79
N LEU A 218 -5.78 -14.83 -9.24
CA LEU A 218 -5.33 -16.20 -8.93
C LEU A 218 -4.97 -16.99 -10.20
N GLU A 219 -5.69 -16.77 -11.30
CA GLU A 219 -5.48 -17.47 -12.58
C GLU A 219 -4.41 -16.84 -13.46
N MET A 220 -4.20 -15.52 -13.36
CA MET A 220 -3.19 -14.80 -14.14
C MET A 220 -1.76 -15.33 -13.90
N GLU A 221 -0.90 -15.24 -14.92
CA GLU A 221 0.52 -15.51 -14.74
C GLU A 221 1.15 -14.46 -13.80
N LYS A 222 2.02 -14.91 -12.90
CA LYS A 222 2.77 -14.06 -11.99
C LYS A 222 4.09 -13.78 -12.67
N SER A 223 4.29 -12.56 -13.14
CA SER A 223 5.47 -12.13 -13.89
C SER A 223 5.83 -10.68 -13.50
N PRO A 224 7.02 -10.18 -13.88
CA PRO A 224 7.36 -8.77 -13.65
C PRO A 224 6.38 -7.82 -14.36
N SER A 225 5.81 -8.23 -15.50
CA SER A 225 4.86 -7.40 -16.25
C SER A 225 3.48 -7.35 -15.63
N THR A 226 3.06 -8.38 -14.88
CA THR A 226 1.76 -8.42 -14.19
C THR A 226 1.84 -8.00 -12.72
N ALA A 227 3.04 -7.95 -12.13
CA ALA A 227 3.21 -7.71 -10.70
C ALA A 227 2.57 -6.40 -10.22
N GLY A 228 2.83 -5.31 -10.94
CA GLY A 228 2.26 -4.00 -10.60
C GLY A 228 0.73 -4.00 -10.63
N TYR A 229 0.09 -4.80 -11.50
CA TYR A 229 -1.37 -4.85 -11.59
C TYR A 229 -2.03 -5.34 -10.29
N PHE A 230 -1.42 -6.30 -9.60
CA PHE A 230 -2.00 -6.88 -8.39
C PHE A 230 -2.14 -5.86 -7.24
N SER A 231 -1.31 -4.82 -7.22
CA SER A 231 -1.38 -3.72 -6.24
C SER A 231 -2.64 -2.87 -6.38
N SER A 232 -3.26 -2.83 -7.57
CA SER A 232 -4.45 -2.03 -7.83
C SER A 232 -5.67 -2.44 -6.99
N PHE A 233 -5.71 -3.67 -6.49
CA PHE A 233 -6.84 -4.21 -5.71
C PHE A 233 -7.27 -3.30 -4.55
N LEU A 234 -6.30 -2.76 -3.79
CA LEU A 234 -6.61 -1.96 -2.60
C LEU A 234 -7.26 -0.61 -2.90
N GLY A 235 -7.05 -0.08 -4.11
CA GLY A 235 -7.65 1.18 -4.54
C GLY A 235 -9.12 1.05 -4.90
N HIS A 236 -9.70 -0.16 -4.94
CA HIS A 236 -11.04 -0.38 -5.51
C HIS A 236 -11.97 -1.16 -4.58
N LEU A 237 -11.74 -1.06 -3.28
CA LEU A 237 -12.55 -1.74 -2.28
C LEU A 237 -13.81 -0.93 -1.99
N ASP A 238 -14.97 -1.53 -2.24
CA ASP A 238 -16.28 -0.94 -1.89
C ASP A 238 -16.33 -0.62 -0.38
N PRO A 239 -16.86 0.55 0.02
CA PRO A 239 -16.98 0.92 1.43
C PRO A 239 -17.69 -0.13 2.31
N ARG A 240 -18.65 -0.88 1.76
CA ARG A 240 -19.32 -2.00 2.45
C ARG A 240 -18.37 -3.15 2.70
N PHE A 241 -17.45 -3.43 1.79
CA PHE A 241 -16.41 -4.44 2.00
C PHE A 241 -15.37 -3.98 3.02
N LEU A 242 -15.01 -2.68 3.02
CA LEU A 242 -14.15 -2.11 4.06
C LEU A 242 -14.78 -2.24 5.46
N GLU A 243 -16.09 -2.03 5.59
CA GLU A 243 -16.77 -2.23 6.87
C GLU A 243 -16.73 -3.69 7.32
N LEU A 244 -16.88 -4.65 6.40
CA LEU A 244 -16.72 -6.07 6.70
C LEU A 244 -15.32 -6.41 7.22
N LEU A 245 -14.27 -5.83 6.63
CA LEU A 245 -12.90 -5.97 7.14
C LEU A 245 -12.74 -5.36 8.54
N ARG A 246 -13.38 -4.21 8.79
CA ARG A 246 -13.35 -3.53 10.10
C ARG A 246 -13.96 -4.37 11.20
N VAL A 247 -15.08 -5.04 10.93
CA VAL A 247 -15.72 -5.97 11.88
C VAL A 247 -15.12 -7.39 11.83
N ARG A 248 -14.03 -7.59 11.08
CA ARG A 248 -13.30 -8.88 10.96
C ARG A 248 -14.19 -10.02 10.47
N ASP A 249 -15.09 -9.71 9.55
CA ASP A 249 -15.91 -10.72 8.89
C ASP A 249 -15.02 -11.79 8.24
N THR A 250 -15.27 -13.05 8.57
CA THR A 250 -14.45 -14.18 8.13
C THR A 250 -14.36 -14.29 6.61
N ARG A 251 -15.43 -14.00 5.87
CA ARG A 251 -15.44 -14.10 4.39
C ARG A 251 -14.60 -12.98 3.78
N ALA A 252 -14.75 -11.76 4.28
CA ALA A 252 -13.96 -10.62 3.83
C ALA A 252 -12.46 -10.83 4.11
N LEU A 253 -12.12 -11.34 5.31
CA LEU A 253 -10.75 -11.66 5.68
C LEU A 253 -10.14 -12.75 4.78
N ILE A 254 -10.92 -13.76 4.38
CA ILE A 254 -10.43 -14.80 3.46
C ILE A 254 -10.15 -14.24 2.07
N VAL A 255 -11.04 -13.39 1.52
CA VAL A 255 -10.80 -12.74 0.23
C VAL A 255 -9.55 -11.86 0.30
N MET A 256 -9.40 -11.08 1.37
CA MET A 256 -8.22 -10.26 1.61
C MET A 256 -6.93 -11.10 1.73
N ALA A 257 -6.96 -12.20 2.50
CA ALA A 257 -5.81 -13.08 2.66
C ALA A 257 -5.38 -13.73 1.33
N HIS A 258 -6.32 -14.06 0.43
CA HIS A 258 -5.96 -14.55 -0.90
C HIS A 258 -5.25 -13.50 -1.73
N TRP A 259 -5.74 -12.25 -1.73
CA TRP A 259 -5.00 -11.16 -2.37
C TRP A 259 -3.60 -10.99 -1.77
N MET A 260 -3.48 -10.95 -0.43
CA MET A 260 -2.18 -10.84 0.22
C MET A 260 -1.25 -12.02 -0.08
N GLY A 261 -1.80 -13.24 -0.20
CA GLY A 261 -1.06 -14.42 -0.63
C GLY A 261 -0.51 -14.28 -2.05
N ILE A 262 -1.31 -13.75 -2.99
CA ILE A 262 -0.83 -13.44 -4.36
C ILE A 262 0.33 -12.43 -4.30
N MET A 263 0.18 -11.36 -3.51
CA MET A 263 1.25 -10.37 -3.31
C MET A 263 2.51 -11.00 -2.75
N CYS A 264 2.40 -11.94 -1.81
CA CYS A 264 3.54 -12.66 -1.24
C CYS A 264 4.30 -13.51 -2.27
N LEU A 265 3.64 -14.00 -3.33
CA LEU A 265 4.30 -14.76 -4.41
C LEU A 265 5.11 -13.84 -5.33
N ILE A 266 4.69 -12.59 -5.49
CA ILE A 266 5.35 -11.60 -6.35
C ILE A 266 6.28 -10.65 -5.60
N SER A 267 6.55 -10.89 -4.30
CA SER A 267 7.32 -9.96 -3.46
C SER A 267 8.77 -9.74 -3.93
N HIS A 268 9.29 -10.60 -4.79
CA HIS A 268 10.58 -10.41 -5.43
C HIS A 268 10.58 -9.34 -6.54
N TRP A 269 9.42 -9.06 -7.15
CA TRP A 269 9.21 -7.93 -8.07
C TRP A 269 8.62 -6.70 -7.36
N GLU A 270 7.89 -6.91 -6.27
CA GLU A 270 7.28 -5.85 -5.46
C GLU A 270 7.75 -5.93 -3.99
N PRO A 271 9.00 -5.52 -3.67
CA PRO A 271 9.62 -5.75 -2.36
C PRO A 271 8.90 -5.10 -1.17
N TRP A 272 8.09 -4.07 -1.40
CA TRP A 272 7.31 -3.40 -0.37
C TRP A 272 6.26 -4.32 0.29
N VAL A 273 5.90 -5.44 -0.35
CA VAL A 273 5.05 -6.48 0.25
C VAL A 273 5.61 -6.98 1.59
N GLU A 274 6.94 -7.02 1.72
CA GLU A 274 7.61 -7.45 2.94
C GLU A 274 7.49 -6.44 4.09
N GLY A 275 7.19 -5.17 3.80
CA GLY A 275 7.06 -4.12 4.82
C GLY A 275 5.81 -4.27 5.69
N ARG A 276 4.71 -4.80 5.13
CA ARG A 276 3.43 -4.93 5.84
C ARG A 276 2.62 -6.15 5.39
N ILE A 277 2.43 -6.31 4.09
CA ILE A 277 1.42 -7.21 3.52
C ILE A 277 1.64 -8.66 3.95
N ARG A 278 2.89 -9.14 3.98
CA ARG A 278 3.19 -10.49 4.46
C ARG A 278 2.79 -10.69 5.92
N SER A 279 3.17 -9.74 6.79
CA SER A 279 2.82 -9.77 8.22
C SER A 279 1.31 -9.69 8.46
N GLU A 280 0.58 -8.89 7.67
CA GLU A 280 -0.89 -8.83 7.73
C GLU A 280 -1.54 -10.16 7.29
N CYS A 281 -1.01 -10.79 6.24
CA CYS A 281 -1.48 -12.10 5.77
C CYS A 281 -1.31 -13.17 6.85
N ILE A 282 -0.13 -13.20 7.49
CA ILE A 282 0.16 -14.08 8.62
C ILE A 282 -0.80 -13.79 9.79
N ALA A 283 -1.07 -12.52 10.10
CA ALA A 283 -1.98 -12.14 11.17
C ALA A 283 -3.42 -12.63 10.92
N ILE A 284 -3.91 -12.56 9.67
CA ILE A 284 -5.22 -13.13 9.31
C ILE A 284 -5.22 -14.66 9.51
N CYS A 285 -4.15 -15.35 9.13
CA CYS A 285 -4.04 -16.79 9.35
C CYS A 285 -4.05 -17.13 10.86
N ILE A 286 -3.27 -16.41 11.67
CA ILE A 286 -3.26 -16.54 13.14
C ILE A 286 -4.66 -16.29 13.72
N TYR A 287 -5.38 -15.29 13.23
CA TYR A 287 -6.70 -14.92 13.73
C TYR A 287 -7.76 -15.98 13.43
N LEU A 288 -7.75 -16.56 12.23
CA LEU A 288 -8.82 -17.45 11.77
C LEU A 288 -8.60 -18.92 12.16
N THR A 289 -7.36 -19.42 12.14
CA THR A 289 -7.03 -20.84 12.35
C THR A 289 -7.64 -21.46 13.62
N PRO A 290 -7.59 -20.82 14.82
CA PRO A 290 -8.09 -21.45 16.05
C PRO A 290 -9.58 -21.78 16.05
N SER A 291 -10.37 -21.05 15.25
CA SER A 291 -11.83 -21.23 15.14
C SER A 291 -12.28 -21.88 13.84
N ALA A 292 -11.32 -22.29 12.99
CA ALA A 292 -11.60 -22.72 11.64
C ALA A 292 -12.16 -24.14 11.57
N ASP A 293 -13.24 -24.30 10.82
CA ASP A 293 -13.70 -25.61 10.37
C ASP A 293 -12.84 -26.13 9.20
N ALA A 294 -13.06 -27.38 8.79
CA ALA A 294 -12.29 -28.00 7.70
C ALA A 294 -12.36 -27.21 6.38
N ARG A 295 -13.49 -26.56 6.11
CA ARG A 295 -13.69 -25.76 4.89
C ARG A 295 -12.87 -24.47 4.94
N LEU A 296 -12.86 -23.79 6.09
CA LEU A 296 -12.08 -22.58 6.30
C LEU A 296 -10.57 -22.88 6.28
N LEU A 297 -10.14 -23.97 6.89
CA LEU A 297 -8.74 -24.42 6.84
C LEU A 297 -8.29 -24.71 5.39
N GLU A 298 -9.16 -25.32 4.58
CA GLU A 298 -8.86 -25.56 3.16
C GLU A 298 -8.64 -24.24 2.39
N LEU A 299 -9.48 -23.24 2.64
CA LEU A 299 -9.35 -21.91 2.03
C LEU A 299 -8.11 -21.15 2.53
N LEU A 300 -7.74 -21.30 3.81
CA LEU A 300 -6.55 -20.68 4.39
C LEU A 300 -5.23 -21.29 3.90
N ARG A 301 -5.27 -22.48 3.28
CA ARG A 301 -4.07 -23.19 2.86
C ARG A 301 -3.22 -22.36 1.89
N PHE A 302 -3.84 -21.72 0.89
CA PHE A 302 -3.10 -20.91 -0.08
C PHE A 302 -2.45 -19.67 0.57
N PRO A 303 -3.19 -18.79 1.28
CA PRO A 303 -2.58 -17.65 1.97
C PRO A 303 -1.50 -18.03 2.98
N SER A 304 -1.70 -19.14 3.72
CA SER A 304 -0.74 -19.62 4.72
C SER A 304 0.59 -20.01 4.07
N ILE A 305 0.54 -20.84 3.03
CA ILE A 305 1.75 -21.29 2.30
C ILE A 305 2.45 -20.10 1.64
N ALA A 306 1.70 -19.22 0.97
CA ALA A 306 2.29 -18.10 0.24
C ALA A 306 2.94 -17.06 1.16
N SER A 307 2.34 -16.81 2.33
CA SER A 307 2.89 -15.88 3.33
C SER A 307 4.04 -16.48 4.15
N GLY A 308 4.13 -17.81 4.22
CA GLY A 308 5.09 -18.53 5.06
C GLY A 308 4.59 -18.77 6.48
N PHE A 309 3.28 -18.67 6.72
CA PHE A 309 2.68 -19.05 8.00
C PHE A 309 2.84 -20.56 8.19
N ILE A 310 3.50 -20.93 9.28
CA ILE A 310 3.61 -22.31 9.76
C ILE A 310 2.76 -22.39 11.01
N ASP A 311 1.71 -23.19 10.97
CA ASP A 311 0.91 -23.49 12.15
C ASP A 311 1.80 -24.26 13.13
N SER A 312 2.29 -23.59 14.17
CA SER A 312 3.00 -24.26 15.25
C SER A 312 1.95 -24.99 16.09
N GLU A 313 1.83 -26.30 15.90
CA GLU A 313 1.13 -27.20 16.82
C GLU A 313 1.52 -26.96 18.29
#